data_AF-A0A842D2F4-F1
#
_entry.id   AF-A0A842D2F4-F1
#
_cell.length_a   1.000
_cell.length_b   1.000
_cell.length_c   1.000
_cell.angle_alpha   90.00
_cell.angle_beta   90.00
_cell.angle_gamma   90.00
#
_symmetry.space_group_name_H-M   'P 1'
#
loop_
_entity.id
_entity.type
_entity.pdbx_description
1 polymer ?
#
loop_
_entity_poly.entity_id
_entity_poly.type
_entity_poly.pdbx_seq_one_letter_code
_entity_poly.pdbx_strand_id
1 'polypeptide(L)'
;MVVVNVKDEGAMGDGIKDDTDDIIKAINKLKKASWNGLNGGGTLFFPAGEYKVSRTIRFVNHGIEITGEQAVNTFIKPSKNFVGDTVFDFTFNGSETEWNWSYIRNIKVHDLGFLGKDSSVLANPPDMIRMDKVYDLNTLENLYFEDIFSSAIKLINTIGVTPTETVGQGTIIQNLMIINKTESLSKATKPLISMENQNECYLNTIKILSGDKGWSEYPKRTGLKLSGCQGITVQSNSFSIMNAPAIMITFATTNYQTQCKGVFLESNTFEDITSQAISILGGANSTTESGEVRYNKMENIVISENRHYGLKADYPITVNYSTDVVIRDNIAINLGKDANRTLVYNNQTQNISDNGISTTIFGVYDDGNSRSWATQSDVLVNKVNPGITLQEKAVNQKFLFKTGYRGSPKYGFDLKHIHSTGEESTILAWKDIVLSTDFLFKLNPRTALPAAKEDKQGSLCFIKADTAKGETKDSLYICMQDGGVGVYKWNKLM
;
A
#
# COMPACT_ATOMS: atom_id res chain seq x y z
N MET A 1 -7.91 5.34 -39.41
CA MET A 1 -6.73 5.27 -38.53
C MET A 1 -5.51 5.12 -39.42
N VAL A 2 -4.47 5.93 -39.23
CA VAL A 2 -3.22 5.79 -39.99
C VAL A 2 -2.34 4.79 -39.27
N VAL A 3 -1.80 3.81 -39.98
CA VAL A 3 -0.77 2.90 -39.48
C VAL A 3 0.52 3.21 -40.22
N VAL A 4 1.60 3.47 -39.48
CA VAL A 4 2.93 3.75 -40.06
C VAL A 4 3.89 2.69 -39.55
N ASN A 5 4.47 1.92 -40.46
CA ASN A 5 5.51 0.95 -40.15
C ASN A 5 6.88 1.64 -40.23
N VAL A 6 7.69 1.54 -39.17
CA VAL A 6 9.02 2.17 -39.14
C VAL A 6 9.97 1.65 -40.23
N LYS A 7 9.79 0.41 -40.70
CA LYS A 7 10.61 -0.15 -41.80
C LYS A 7 10.28 0.47 -43.16
N ASP A 8 9.05 0.95 -43.36
CA ASP A 8 8.68 1.69 -44.58
C ASP A 8 9.36 3.07 -44.64
N GLU A 9 9.83 3.57 -43.49
CA GLU A 9 10.62 4.80 -43.38
C GLU A 9 12.14 4.58 -43.42
N GLY A 10 12.58 3.32 -43.56
CA GLY A 10 13.99 2.95 -43.70
C GLY A 10 14.63 2.38 -42.44
N ALA A 11 13.92 2.27 -41.30
CA ALA A 11 14.48 1.62 -40.12
C ALA A 11 14.82 0.16 -40.43
N MET A 12 15.98 -0.32 -39.99
CA MET A 12 16.44 -1.69 -40.26
C MET A 12 16.04 -2.64 -39.15
N GLY A 13 16.12 -2.23 -37.88
CA GLY A 13 15.86 -3.12 -36.75
C GLY A 13 16.89 -4.26 -36.64
N ASP A 14 18.15 -4.01 -37.04
CA ASP A 14 19.24 -4.99 -37.07
C ASP A 14 20.20 -4.91 -35.86
N GLY A 15 19.94 -4.00 -34.92
CA GLY A 15 20.75 -3.72 -33.75
C GLY A 15 22.04 -2.95 -34.02
N ILE A 16 22.33 -2.62 -35.29
CA ILE A 16 23.59 -2.02 -35.75
C ILE A 16 23.37 -0.61 -36.28
N LYS A 17 22.49 -0.46 -37.28
CA LYS A 17 22.12 0.83 -37.86
C LYS A 17 21.43 1.67 -36.80
N ASP A 18 21.75 2.96 -36.76
CA ASP A 18 20.98 3.91 -35.98
C ASP A 18 19.65 4.21 -36.69
N ASP A 19 18.55 3.75 -36.11
CA ASP A 19 17.21 3.87 -36.67
C ASP A 19 16.48 5.15 -36.20
N THR A 20 17.14 6.01 -35.42
CA THR A 20 16.47 7.16 -34.77
C THR A 20 15.81 8.10 -35.76
N ASP A 21 16.48 8.45 -36.86
CA ASP A 21 15.93 9.36 -37.86
C ASP A 21 14.72 8.77 -38.58
N ASP A 22 14.76 7.47 -38.88
CA ASP A 22 13.69 6.78 -39.60
C ASP A 22 12.45 6.59 -38.71
N ILE A 23 12.65 6.34 -37.42
CA ILE A 23 11.56 6.33 -36.44
C ILE A 23 10.93 7.73 -36.31
N ILE A 24 11.73 8.79 -36.27
CA ILE A 24 11.21 10.17 -36.22
C ILE A 24 10.43 10.51 -37.50
N LYS A 25 10.90 10.09 -38.68
CA LYS A 25 10.13 10.22 -39.94
C LYS A 25 8.78 9.51 -39.85
N ALA A 26 8.75 8.31 -39.28
CA ALA A 26 7.51 7.55 -39.10
C ALA A 26 6.52 8.27 -38.17
N ILE A 27 7.01 8.80 -37.04
CA ILE A 27 6.21 9.61 -36.11
C ILE A 27 5.63 10.84 -36.82
N ASN A 28 6.41 11.50 -37.67
CA ASN A 28 5.97 12.69 -38.39
C ASN A 28 4.87 12.41 -39.43
N LYS A 29 4.66 11.14 -39.84
CA LYS A 29 3.53 10.73 -40.69
C LYS A 29 2.25 10.46 -39.91
N LEU A 30 2.32 10.30 -38.59
CA LEU A 30 1.12 10.18 -37.76
C LEU A 30 0.32 11.48 -37.83
N LYS A 31 -1.00 11.35 -37.78
CA LYS A 31 -1.87 12.52 -37.88
C LYS A 31 -1.78 13.32 -36.58
N LYS A 32 -1.47 14.61 -36.67
CA LYS A 32 -1.54 15.49 -35.50
C LYS A 32 -3.00 15.64 -35.06
N ALA A 33 -3.25 15.57 -33.76
CA ALA A 33 -4.57 15.91 -33.21
C ALA A 33 -4.81 17.41 -33.41
N SER A 34 -6.03 17.79 -33.81
CA SER A 34 -6.39 19.20 -34.00
C SER A 34 -7.48 19.67 -33.04
N TRP A 35 -7.59 20.98 -32.86
CA TRP A 35 -8.58 21.63 -32.01
C TRP A 35 -10.04 21.21 -32.30
N ASN A 36 -10.40 21.02 -33.57
CA ASN A 36 -11.77 20.73 -34.00
C ASN A 36 -12.17 19.25 -33.89
N GLY A 37 -11.32 18.38 -33.30
CA GLY A 37 -11.67 17.01 -32.96
C GLY A 37 -10.48 16.10 -32.69
N LEU A 38 -10.70 14.99 -31.97
CA LEU A 38 -9.73 13.89 -31.75
C LEU A 38 -9.36 13.13 -33.04
N ASN A 39 -9.51 13.76 -34.21
CA ASN A 39 -9.27 13.18 -35.51
C ASN A 39 -7.78 12.92 -35.78
N GLY A 40 -6.87 13.13 -34.82
CA GLY A 40 -5.45 12.78 -34.91
C GLY A 40 -5.10 11.48 -34.20
N GLY A 41 -3.81 11.20 -34.13
CA GLY A 41 -3.27 9.93 -33.68
C GLY A 41 -2.98 8.97 -34.83
N GLY A 42 -2.87 7.70 -34.48
CA GLY A 42 -2.50 6.63 -35.38
C GLY A 42 -1.65 5.58 -34.66
N THR A 43 -1.34 4.51 -35.38
CA THR A 43 -0.53 3.42 -34.86
C THR A 43 0.86 3.50 -35.48
N LEU A 44 1.88 3.64 -34.63
CA LEU A 44 3.27 3.45 -35.00
C LEU A 44 3.64 2.00 -34.76
N PHE A 45 3.90 1.26 -35.84
CA PHE A 45 4.18 -0.15 -35.79
C PHE A 45 5.69 -0.43 -35.93
N PHE A 46 6.22 -1.24 -35.01
CA PHE A 46 7.57 -1.76 -35.03
C PHE A 46 7.53 -3.28 -35.29
N PRO A 47 7.87 -3.75 -36.51
CA PRO A 47 8.09 -5.17 -36.75
C PRO A 47 9.16 -5.76 -35.81
N ALA A 48 9.29 -7.08 -35.77
CA ALA A 48 10.39 -7.72 -35.04
C ALA A 48 11.76 -7.19 -35.49
N GLY A 49 12.65 -6.98 -34.52
CA GLY A 49 13.98 -6.40 -34.72
C GLY A 49 14.52 -5.69 -33.48
N GLU A 50 15.82 -5.38 -33.50
CA GLU A 50 16.50 -4.52 -32.53
C GLU A 50 16.72 -3.13 -33.15
N TYR A 51 15.98 -2.13 -32.70
CA TYR A 51 16.06 -0.76 -33.18
C TYR A 51 17.01 0.04 -32.32
N LYS A 52 18.23 0.23 -32.82
CA LYS A 52 19.23 1.02 -32.10
C LYS A 52 18.93 2.50 -32.26
N VAL A 53 18.99 3.23 -31.15
CA VAL A 53 18.71 4.67 -31.12
C VAL A 53 19.84 5.44 -30.46
N SER A 54 20.20 6.60 -31.01
CA SER A 54 21.30 7.44 -30.51
C SER A 54 20.84 8.67 -29.73
N ARG A 55 19.54 8.97 -29.72
CA ARG A 55 19.00 10.12 -29.00
C ARG A 55 17.51 9.95 -28.69
N THR A 56 17.00 10.83 -27.84
CA THR A 56 15.58 10.88 -27.46
C THR A 56 14.65 10.93 -28.66
N ILE A 57 13.65 10.06 -28.65
CA ILE A 57 12.51 10.06 -29.55
C ILE A 57 11.36 10.74 -28.82
N ARG A 58 11.04 11.96 -29.26
CA ARG A 58 9.96 12.77 -28.66
C ARG A 58 8.62 12.48 -29.35
N PHE A 59 7.59 12.27 -28.53
CA PHE A 59 6.21 12.11 -28.99
C PHE A 59 5.39 13.32 -28.52
N VAL A 60 4.88 14.07 -29.49
CA VAL A 60 4.14 15.33 -29.25
C VAL A 60 2.73 15.32 -29.85
N ASN A 61 2.14 14.14 -30.08
CA ASN A 61 0.73 14.01 -30.45
C ASN A 61 -0.04 13.21 -29.41
N HIS A 62 -1.37 13.40 -29.37
CA HIS A 62 -2.31 12.58 -28.59
C HIS A 62 -2.86 11.44 -29.43
N GLY A 63 -3.43 10.41 -28.79
CA GLY A 63 -4.12 9.34 -29.50
C GLY A 63 -3.19 8.42 -30.30
N ILE A 64 -1.91 8.35 -29.91
CA ILE A 64 -0.95 7.47 -30.56
C ILE A 64 -0.94 6.11 -29.87
N GLU A 65 -1.06 5.06 -30.67
CA GLU A 65 -0.70 3.71 -30.28
C GLU A 65 0.71 3.41 -30.82
N ILE A 66 1.61 2.97 -29.94
CA ILE A 66 2.95 2.52 -30.27
C ILE A 66 2.98 1.05 -29.98
N THR A 67 3.13 0.25 -31.02
CA THR A 67 3.03 -1.20 -30.90
C THR A 67 4.17 -1.91 -31.60
N GLY A 68 4.77 -2.87 -30.90
CA GLY A 68 5.68 -3.82 -31.52
C GLY A 68 4.95 -5.06 -32.03
N GLU A 69 5.68 -5.95 -32.70
CA GLU A 69 5.15 -7.26 -33.09
C GLU A 69 5.02 -8.18 -31.87
N GLN A 70 5.98 -8.11 -30.94
CA GLN A 70 5.94 -8.81 -29.66
C GLN A 70 6.97 -8.23 -28.68
N ALA A 71 6.62 -8.17 -27.39
CA ALA A 71 7.46 -7.60 -26.33
C ALA A 71 8.88 -8.18 -26.25
N VAL A 72 9.04 -9.46 -26.62
CA VAL A 72 10.33 -10.19 -26.55
C VAL A 72 11.02 -10.38 -27.90
N ASN A 73 10.51 -9.76 -28.98
CA ASN A 73 11.11 -9.81 -30.32
C ASN A 73 11.22 -8.43 -31.01
N THR A 74 10.60 -7.39 -30.46
CA THR A 74 10.71 -6.00 -30.93
C THR A 74 11.36 -5.17 -29.84
N PHE A 75 12.61 -4.75 -30.04
CA PHE A 75 13.40 -4.09 -29.01
C PHE A 75 13.83 -2.68 -29.41
N ILE A 76 13.70 -1.72 -28.50
CA ILE A 76 14.35 -0.42 -28.58
C ILE A 76 15.64 -0.46 -27.76
N LYS A 77 16.75 -0.08 -28.39
CA LYS A 77 18.10 -0.25 -27.82
C LYS A 77 18.87 1.08 -27.82
N PRO A 78 18.87 1.85 -26.72
CA PRO A 78 19.70 3.04 -26.61
C PRO A 78 21.18 2.70 -26.75
N SER A 79 21.86 3.39 -27.65
CA SER A 79 23.27 3.15 -27.95
C SER A 79 24.18 3.55 -26.78
N LYS A 80 25.42 3.05 -26.80
CA LYS A 80 26.48 3.45 -25.86
C LYS A 80 26.87 4.93 -25.90
N ASN A 81 26.47 5.65 -26.95
CA ASN A 81 26.71 7.09 -27.13
C ASN A 81 25.39 7.87 -27.11
N PHE A 82 24.34 7.33 -26.47
CA PHE A 82 23.02 7.95 -26.45
C PHE A 82 23.08 9.38 -25.89
N VAL A 83 22.41 10.31 -26.57
CA VAL A 83 22.31 11.72 -26.18
C VAL A 83 20.88 12.03 -25.73
N GLY A 84 20.74 12.39 -24.45
CA GLY A 84 19.47 12.74 -23.81
C GLY A 84 19.23 11.92 -22.55
N ASP A 85 18.19 12.31 -21.79
CA ASP A 85 17.88 11.70 -20.50
C ASP A 85 16.79 10.61 -20.59
N THR A 86 16.16 10.43 -21.76
CA THR A 86 15.07 9.48 -21.95
C THR A 86 15.04 8.96 -23.39
N VAL A 87 14.73 7.68 -23.58
CA VAL A 87 14.54 7.06 -24.90
C VAL A 87 13.23 7.49 -25.54
N PHE A 88 12.08 7.12 -24.96
CA PHE A 88 10.76 7.58 -25.39
C PHE A 88 10.26 8.68 -24.45
N ASP A 89 10.18 9.89 -24.98
CA ASP A 89 9.83 11.08 -24.22
C ASP A 89 8.50 11.65 -24.68
N PHE A 90 7.49 11.46 -23.84
CA PHE A 90 6.20 12.10 -23.97
C PHE A 90 6.23 13.32 -23.05
N THR A 91 6.85 14.40 -23.49
CA THR A 91 6.85 15.68 -22.76
C THR A 91 6.44 16.77 -23.73
N PHE A 92 5.41 17.53 -23.37
CA PHE A 92 4.85 18.59 -24.20
C PHE A 92 5.29 19.96 -23.69
N ASN A 93 5.96 20.74 -24.54
CA ASN A 93 6.05 22.18 -24.29
C ASN A 93 4.76 22.81 -24.80
N GLY A 94 4.10 23.67 -24.02
CA GLY A 94 2.78 24.23 -24.37
C GLY A 94 2.72 24.93 -25.75
N SER A 95 3.85 25.41 -26.28
CA SER A 95 3.96 25.99 -27.62
C SER A 95 3.99 24.96 -28.77
N GLU A 96 4.17 23.67 -28.47
CA GLU A 96 4.28 22.58 -29.44
C GLU A 96 2.91 21.94 -29.75
N THR A 97 1.86 22.28 -29.00
CA THR A 97 0.49 21.77 -29.20
C THR A 97 -0.48 22.90 -29.56
N GLU A 98 -1.48 22.60 -30.39
CA GLU A 98 -2.55 23.56 -30.71
C GLU A 98 -3.40 23.94 -29.47
N TRP A 99 -3.32 23.15 -28.40
CA TRP A 99 -4.18 23.24 -27.22
C TRP A 99 -3.63 24.17 -26.12
N ASN A 100 -2.35 24.59 -26.19
CA ASN A 100 -1.64 25.17 -25.03
C ASN A 100 -1.79 24.34 -23.74
N TRP A 101 -2.16 23.06 -23.88
CA TRP A 101 -2.25 22.09 -22.81
C TRP A 101 -0.96 21.28 -22.81
N SER A 102 -0.44 21.01 -21.61
CA SER A 102 0.80 20.25 -21.40
C SER A 102 0.56 18.82 -20.93
N TYR A 103 -0.69 18.34 -20.91
CA TYR A 103 -0.99 16.97 -20.50
C TYR A 103 -1.13 16.01 -21.68
N ILE A 104 -0.88 14.73 -21.44
CA ILE A 104 -0.85 13.65 -22.44
C ILE A 104 -2.11 12.83 -22.30
N ARG A 105 -2.77 12.46 -23.41
CA ARG A 105 -3.99 11.65 -23.36
C ARG A 105 -3.98 10.56 -24.41
N ASN A 106 -4.59 9.44 -24.07
CA ASN A 106 -4.85 8.34 -25.00
C ASN A 106 -3.56 7.86 -25.71
N ILE A 107 -2.48 7.69 -24.94
CA ILE A 107 -1.26 7.06 -25.42
C ILE A 107 -1.26 5.61 -24.99
N LYS A 108 -1.04 4.72 -25.95
CA LYS A 108 -0.89 3.30 -25.68
C LYS A 108 0.49 2.84 -26.15
N VAL A 109 1.26 2.21 -25.27
CA VAL A 109 2.55 1.60 -25.60
C VAL A 109 2.47 0.13 -25.25
N HIS A 110 2.57 -0.75 -26.25
CA HIS A 110 2.45 -2.19 -26.00
C HIS A 110 3.18 -3.10 -26.98
N ASP A 111 3.45 -4.33 -26.55
CA ASP A 111 4.09 -5.36 -27.38
C ASP A 111 5.52 -5.00 -27.83
N LEU A 112 6.26 -4.21 -27.02
CA LEU A 112 7.68 -3.89 -27.28
C LEU A 112 8.57 -4.08 -26.03
N GLY A 113 9.84 -4.28 -26.28
CA GLY A 113 10.89 -4.40 -25.28
C GLY A 113 11.91 -3.26 -25.32
N PHE A 114 12.66 -3.09 -24.23
CA PHE A 114 13.73 -2.12 -24.11
C PHE A 114 15.00 -2.77 -23.55
N LEU A 115 16.14 -2.55 -24.23
CA LEU A 115 17.43 -3.15 -23.88
C LEU A 115 18.42 -2.07 -23.41
N GLY A 116 18.59 -1.94 -22.08
CA GLY A 116 19.40 -0.89 -21.47
C GLY A 116 20.91 -1.14 -21.43
N LYS A 117 21.35 -2.38 -21.70
CA LYS A 117 22.75 -2.83 -21.53
C LYS A 117 23.78 -1.93 -22.19
N ASP A 118 23.56 -1.51 -23.44
CA ASP A 118 24.54 -0.68 -24.18
C ASP A 118 24.69 0.71 -23.55
N SER A 119 23.59 1.30 -23.08
CA SER A 119 23.57 2.63 -22.45
C SER A 119 24.11 2.63 -21.00
N SER A 120 24.36 1.46 -20.41
CA SER A 120 24.86 1.32 -19.03
C SER A 120 26.26 1.92 -18.81
N VAL A 121 27.04 2.05 -19.89
CA VAL A 121 28.38 2.65 -19.84
C VAL A 121 28.33 4.15 -19.62
N LEU A 122 27.20 4.79 -19.93
CA LEU A 122 27.01 6.23 -19.75
C LEU A 122 27.12 6.63 -18.28
N ALA A 123 27.50 7.89 -18.05
CA ALA A 123 27.50 8.48 -16.71
C ALA A 123 26.06 8.61 -16.18
N ASN A 124 25.13 9.01 -17.06
CA ASN A 124 23.71 9.11 -16.79
C ASN A 124 22.94 8.28 -17.83
N PRO A 125 22.71 6.98 -17.60
CA PRO A 125 21.87 6.18 -18.49
C PRO A 125 20.46 6.79 -18.60
N PRO A 126 19.82 6.73 -19.78
CA PRO A 126 18.51 7.32 -19.99
C PRO A 126 17.40 6.51 -19.29
N ASP A 127 16.31 7.17 -18.94
CA ASP A 127 15.03 6.51 -18.64
C ASP A 127 14.47 5.89 -19.95
N MET A 128 13.76 4.76 -19.89
CA MET A 128 13.24 4.13 -21.11
C MET A 128 11.97 4.85 -21.60
N ILE A 129 10.96 4.97 -20.74
CA ILE A 129 9.74 5.72 -21.01
C ILE A 129 9.59 6.82 -19.97
N ARG A 130 9.51 8.07 -20.42
CA ARG A 130 9.10 9.22 -19.60
C ARG A 130 7.83 9.83 -20.14
N MET A 131 6.86 10.04 -19.26
CA MET A 131 5.65 10.75 -19.59
C MET A 131 5.39 11.85 -18.56
N ASP A 132 5.17 13.07 -19.03
CA ASP A 132 4.92 14.25 -18.20
C ASP A 132 3.45 14.65 -18.24
N LYS A 133 2.80 14.80 -17.08
CA LYS A 133 1.36 15.14 -16.96
C LYS A 133 0.46 14.17 -17.72
N VAL A 134 0.62 12.89 -17.40
CA VAL A 134 -0.09 11.78 -18.02
C VAL A 134 -1.55 11.79 -17.58
N TYR A 135 -2.49 12.08 -18.46
CA TYR A 135 -3.89 12.29 -18.13
C TYR A 135 -4.77 11.34 -18.92
N ASP A 136 -5.79 10.71 -18.33
CA ASP A 136 -6.81 9.83 -18.94
C ASP A 136 -6.42 8.93 -20.14
N LEU A 137 -6.75 7.64 -20.00
CA LEU A 137 -6.68 6.64 -21.08
C LEU A 137 -5.24 6.32 -21.54
N ASN A 138 -4.22 6.64 -20.76
CA ASN A 138 -2.86 6.20 -21.07
C ASN A 138 -2.63 4.78 -20.55
N THR A 139 -2.08 3.91 -21.39
CA THR A 139 -1.86 2.51 -21.07
C THR A 139 -0.46 2.08 -21.48
N LEU A 140 0.28 1.49 -20.54
CA LEU A 140 1.55 0.82 -20.77
C LEU A 140 1.32 -0.67 -20.50
N GLU A 141 1.38 -1.50 -21.54
CA GLU A 141 0.95 -2.89 -21.46
C GLU A 141 1.86 -3.85 -22.22
N ASN A 142 2.07 -5.06 -21.72
CA ASN A 142 2.86 -6.09 -22.41
C ASN A 142 4.24 -5.58 -22.84
N LEU A 143 5.00 -5.02 -21.90
CA LEU A 143 6.34 -4.51 -22.15
C LEU A 143 7.39 -5.36 -21.43
N TYR A 144 8.53 -5.49 -22.09
CA TYR A 144 9.70 -6.17 -21.56
C TYR A 144 10.85 -5.18 -21.36
N PHE A 145 11.53 -5.22 -20.23
CA PHE A 145 12.67 -4.35 -19.94
C PHE A 145 13.84 -5.19 -19.47
N GLU A 146 15.00 -5.03 -20.10
CA GLU A 146 16.21 -5.76 -19.74
C GLU A 146 17.40 -4.83 -19.50
N ASP A 147 18.08 -5.06 -18.37
CA ASP A 147 19.31 -4.36 -17.99
C ASP A 147 19.14 -2.82 -17.97
N ILE A 148 18.07 -2.35 -17.32
CA ILE A 148 17.79 -0.91 -17.20
C ILE A 148 18.57 -0.31 -16.02
N PHE A 149 19.38 0.71 -16.27
CA PHE A 149 20.21 1.36 -15.24
C PHE A 149 19.64 2.68 -14.70
N SER A 150 18.66 3.27 -15.41
CA SER A 150 17.81 4.37 -14.91
C SER A 150 16.40 3.82 -14.60
N SER A 151 15.34 4.55 -14.89
CA SER A 151 13.96 4.07 -14.73
C SER A 151 13.47 3.37 -16.01
N ALA A 152 12.73 2.27 -15.87
CA ALA A 152 11.99 1.67 -16.98
C ALA A 152 10.81 2.57 -17.36
N ILE A 153 10.04 2.99 -16.35
CA ILE A 153 8.90 3.90 -16.53
C ILE A 153 9.01 5.04 -15.53
N LYS A 154 8.87 6.26 -16.02
CA LYS A 154 8.91 7.47 -15.22
C LYS A 154 7.74 8.37 -15.57
N LEU A 155 6.75 8.44 -14.69
CA LEU A 155 5.62 9.35 -14.80
C LEU A 155 5.88 10.55 -13.88
N ILE A 156 5.91 11.75 -14.45
CA ILE A 156 6.21 12.99 -13.74
C ILE A 156 5.14 14.05 -13.98
N ASN A 157 5.27 15.14 -13.24
CA ASN A 157 4.50 16.34 -13.43
C ASN A 157 5.44 17.54 -13.27
N THR A 158 6.00 18.02 -14.38
CA THR A 158 6.97 19.12 -14.38
C THR A 158 6.28 20.45 -14.04
N ILE A 159 6.85 21.15 -13.05
CA ILE A 159 6.38 22.48 -12.62
C ILE A 159 6.76 23.53 -13.68
N GLY A 160 5.92 24.55 -13.84
CA GLY A 160 6.24 25.73 -14.66
C GLY A 160 5.83 25.62 -16.13
N VAL A 161 5.22 24.49 -16.52
CA VAL A 161 4.56 24.34 -17.81
C VAL A 161 3.05 24.54 -17.61
N THR A 162 2.39 25.39 -18.39
CA THR A 162 0.94 25.65 -18.29
C THR A 162 0.12 24.49 -18.89
N PRO A 163 -1.01 24.07 -18.29
CA PRO A 163 -1.55 24.53 -17.01
C PRO A 163 -0.67 24.05 -15.85
N THR A 164 -0.38 24.98 -14.94
CA THR A 164 0.44 24.79 -13.74
C THR A 164 -0.26 23.91 -12.69
N GLU A 165 -1.52 23.55 -12.91
CA GLU A 165 -2.42 22.97 -11.90
C GLU A 165 -3.04 21.63 -12.29
N THR A 166 -2.31 20.78 -13.04
CA THR A 166 -2.86 19.46 -13.41
C THR A 166 -1.94 18.36 -12.94
N VAL A 167 -2.47 17.45 -12.11
CA VAL A 167 -1.88 16.13 -11.81
C VAL A 167 -2.04 15.20 -13.00
N GLY A 168 -1.16 14.21 -13.11
CA GLY A 168 -1.45 13.08 -13.97
C GLY A 168 -2.59 12.24 -13.38
N GLN A 169 -3.38 11.58 -14.22
CA GLN A 169 -4.55 10.81 -13.82
C GLN A 169 -4.79 9.59 -14.72
N GLY A 170 -5.31 8.50 -14.16
CA GLY A 170 -5.97 7.45 -14.94
C GLY A 170 -5.04 6.62 -15.82
N THR A 171 -3.77 6.48 -15.45
CA THR A 171 -2.81 5.65 -16.18
C THR A 171 -2.89 4.19 -15.73
N ILE A 172 -2.94 3.28 -16.71
CA ILE A 172 -2.88 1.83 -16.48
C ILE A 172 -1.47 1.33 -16.86
N ILE A 173 -0.83 0.61 -15.94
CA ILE A 173 0.45 -0.06 -16.19
C ILE A 173 0.25 -1.54 -15.89
N GLN A 174 0.32 -2.41 -16.91
CA GLN A 174 0.04 -3.82 -16.69
C GLN A 174 0.85 -4.78 -17.55
N ASN A 175 0.92 -6.04 -17.12
CA ASN A 175 1.55 -7.11 -17.88
C ASN A 175 3.00 -6.77 -18.25
N LEU A 176 3.81 -6.39 -17.25
CA LEU A 176 5.19 -5.99 -17.47
C LEU A 176 6.18 -7.02 -16.94
N MET A 177 7.31 -7.16 -17.62
CA MET A 177 8.46 -7.88 -17.10
C MET A 177 9.69 -6.98 -17.13
N ILE A 178 10.30 -6.77 -15.96
CA ILE A 178 11.54 -6.02 -15.81
C ILE A 178 12.61 -6.91 -15.21
N ILE A 179 13.72 -7.06 -15.91
CA ILE A 179 14.83 -7.92 -15.51
C ILE A 179 16.14 -7.12 -15.58
N ASN A 180 16.91 -7.13 -14.51
CA ASN A 180 18.34 -6.83 -14.58
C ASN A 180 19.10 -8.14 -14.32
N LYS A 181 20.08 -8.46 -15.17
CA LYS A 181 20.94 -9.66 -15.11
C LYS A 181 22.40 -9.37 -15.46
N THR A 182 22.79 -8.10 -15.52
CA THR A 182 24.14 -7.65 -15.83
C THR A 182 25.16 -7.95 -14.71
N GLU A 183 26.45 -7.89 -15.03
CA GLU A 183 27.56 -8.23 -14.12
C GLU A 183 27.90 -7.10 -13.13
N SER A 184 27.43 -5.87 -13.35
CA SER A 184 27.68 -4.75 -12.44
C SER A 184 26.43 -3.91 -12.23
N LEU A 185 25.88 -3.94 -11.01
CA LEU A 185 24.65 -3.24 -10.67
C LEU A 185 24.85 -1.95 -9.87
N SER A 186 26.08 -1.55 -9.60
CA SER A 186 26.41 -0.39 -8.77
C SER A 186 25.81 0.94 -9.27
N LYS A 187 25.59 1.06 -10.59
CA LYS A 187 24.95 2.23 -11.23
C LYS A 187 23.43 2.18 -11.23
N ALA A 188 22.83 1.00 -11.03
CA ALA A 188 21.38 0.81 -11.05
C ALA A 188 20.77 1.20 -9.69
N THR A 189 20.69 2.51 -9.42
CA THR A 189 20.26 3.06 -8.13
C THR A 189 18.89 3.74 -8.16
N LYS A 190 18.43 4.15 -9.35
CA LYS A 190 17.12 4.81 -9.52
C LYS A 190 15.96 3.80 -9.40
N PRO A 191 14.75 4.22 -9.02
CA PRO A 191 13.57 3.35 -9.06
C PRO A 191 13.34 2.76 -10.46
N LEU A 192 12.83 1.53 -10.56
CA LEU A 192 12.46 0.94 -11.86
C LEU A 192 11.20 1.56 -12.42
N ILE A 193 10.18 1.73 -11.58
CA ILE A 193 8.98 2.51 -11.88
C ILE A 193 8.93 3.66 -10.89
N SER A 194 8.88 4.90 -11.41
CA SER A 194 8.74 6.10 -10.60
C SER A 194 7.50 6.86 -11.04
N MET A 195 6.64 7.19 -10.09
CA MET A 195 5.45 7.99 -10.30
C MET A 195 5.47 9.16 -9.33
N GLU A 196 5.31 10.37 -9.87
CA GLU A 196 5.18 11.59 -9.07
C GLU A 196 3.93 12.38 -9.50
N ASN A 197 3.10 12.77 -8.53
CA ASN A 197 1.86 13.53 -8.73
C ASN A 197 0.93 12.90 -9.77
N GLN A 198 0.78 11.58 -9.67
CA GLN A 198 -0.15 10.78 -10.45
C GLN A 198 -1.32 10.36 -9.58
N ASN A 199 -2.53 10.38 -10.14
CA ASN A 199 -3.76 10.06 -9.45
C ASN A 199 -4.51 8.92 -10.15
N GLU A 200 -5.25 8.13 -9.39
CA GLU A 200 -6.22 7.16 -9.93
C GLU A 200 -5.59 6.18 -10.94
N CYS A 201 -4.34 5.79 -10.67
CA CYS A 201 -3.61 4.85 -11.53
C CYS A 201 -3.75 3.42 -11.02
N TYR A 202 -3.63 2.48 -11.96
CA TYR A 202 -3.73 1.05 -11.70
C TYR A 202 -2.46 0.33 -12.18
N LEU A 203 -1.82 -0.44 -11.30
CA LEU A 203 -0.62 -1.21 -11.57
C LEU A 203 -0.87 -2.69 -11.28
N ASN A 204 -0.76 -3.55 -12.31
CA ASN A 204 -1.12 -4.96 -12.19
C ASN A 204 -0.25 -5.91 -13.01
N THR A 205 0.00 -7.11 -12.51
CA THR A 205 0.77 -8.15 -13.23
C THR A 205 2.15 -7.65 -13.68
N ILE A 206 2.85 -6.90 -12.83
CA ILE A 206 4.23 -6.46 -13.05
C ILE A 206 5.17 -7.45 -12.34
N LYS A 207 6.13 -8.00 -13.08
CA LYS A 207 7.21 -8.82 -12.51
C LYS A 207 8.53 -8.08 -12.58
N ILE A 208 9.19 -7.91 -11.44
CA ILE A 208 10.50 -7.30 -11.32
C ILE A 208 11.50 -8.29 -10.73
N LEU A 209 12.59 -8.53 -11.45
CA LEU A 209 13.75 -9.31 -11.00
C LEU A 209 15.00 -8.44 -11.12
N SER A 210 15.58 -7.98 -10.01
CA SER A 210 16.71 -7.05 -10.04
C SER A 210 17.97 -7.66 -9.45
N GLY A 211 18.63 -8.60 -10.12
CA GLY A 211 19.86 -9.23 -9.61
C GLY A 211 21.01 -9.16 -10.57
N ASP A 212 22.22 -9.42 -10.09
CA ASP A 212 23.31 -9.76 -10.99
C ASP A 212 23.03 -11.13 -11.64
N LYS A 213 23.82 -11.49 -12.65
CA LYS A 213 23.69 -12.77 -13.37
C LYS A 213 23.72 -14.00 -12.44
N GLY A 214 24.45 -13.89 -11.32
CA GLY A 214 24.59 -14.96 -10.32
C GLY A 214 23.57 -14.91 -9.19
N TRP A 215 22.69 -13.88 -9.17
CA TRP A 215 21.76 -13.61 -8.06
C TRP A 215 22.46 -13.52 -6.69
N SER A 216 23.71 -13.08 -6.69
CA SER A 216 24.58 -12.90 -5.54
C SER A 216 24.61 -11.45 -5.02
N GLU A 217 24.32 -10.48 -5.89
CA GLU A 217 24.32 -9.05 -5.61
C GLU A 217 22.97 -8.41 -5.92
N TYR A 218 22.49 -7.63 -4.94
CA TYR A 218 21.16 -7.03 -4.98
C TYR A 218 21.35 -5.50 -5.10
N PRO A 219 20.81 -4.86 -6.15
CA PRO A 219 20.98 -3.44 -6.40
C PRO A 219 20.26 -2.65 -5.31
N LYS A 220 20.89 -1.55 -4.89
CA LYS A 220 20.29 -0.57 -3.97
C LYS A 220 19.29 0.32 -4.70
N ARG A 221 18.20 -0.28 -5.18
CA ARG A 221 17.14 0.42 -5.90
C ARG A 221 15.77 -0.10 -5.53
N THR A 222 14.80 0.79 -5.68
CA THR A 222 13.38 0.50 -5.45
C THR A 222 12.73 -0.06 -6.72
N GLY A 223 11.81 -1.00 -6.55
CA GLY A 223 10.96 -1.48 -7.64
C GLY A 223 9.98 -0.39 -8.08
N LEU A 224 9.09 0.01 -7.17
CA LEU A 224 8.07 1.04 -7.40
C LEU A 224 8.21 2.18 -6.39
N LYS A 225 8.36 3.41 -6.88
CA LYS A 225 8.33 4.63 -6.07
C LYS A 225 7.09 5.46 -6.39
N LEU A 226 6.29 5.76 -5.38
CA LEU A 226 5.15 6.67 -5.42
C LEU A 226 5.50 7.93 -4.62
N SER A 227 5.40 9.09 -5.26
CA SER A 227 5.74 10.38 -4.65
C SER A 227 4.59 11.36 -4.84
N GLY A 228 3.92 11.74 -3.75
CA GLY A 228 2.75 12.60 -3.84
C GLY A 228 1.66 12.07 -4.78
N CYS A 229 1.34 10.78 -4.75
CA CYS A 229 0.33 10.15 -5.63
C CYS A 229 -0.98 9.88 -4.88
N GLN A 230 -2.13 9.96 -5.55
CA GLN A 230 -3.43 9.71 -4.90
C GLN A 230 -4.29 8.65 -5.58
N GLY A 231 -5.05 7.85 -4.83
CA GLY A 231 -5.96 6.86 -5.42
C GLY A 231 -5.24 5.77 -6.22
N ILE A 232 -4.03 5.38 -5.82
CA ILE A 232 -3.21 4.40 -6.55
C ILE A 232 -3.55 2.99 -6.09
N THR A 233 -3.76 2.09 -7.04
CA THR A 233 -3.91 0.66 -6.76
C THR A 233 -2.73 -0.11 -7.35
N VAL A 234 -2.05 -0.88 -6.51
CA VAL A 234 -0.91 -1.75 -6.87
C VAL A 234 -1.28 -3.17 -6.47
N GLN A 235 -1.64 -3.99 -7.45
CA GLN A 235 -2.23 -5.29 -7.22
C GLN A 235 -1.53 -6.42 -7.98
N SER A 236 -1.40 -7.60 -7.37
CA SER A 236 -0.93 -8.82 -8.06
C SER A 236 0.43 -8.69 -8.77
N ASN A 237 1.32 -7.86 -8.23
CA ASN A 237 2.67 -7.68 -8.76
C ASN A 237 3.67 -8.60 -8.03
N SER A 238 4.84 -8.79 -8.61
CA SER A 238 5.94 -9.57 -8.04
C SER A 238 7.21 -8.73 -8.04
N PHE A 239 7.79 -8.54 -6.85
CA PHE A 239 9.04 -7.83 -6.64
C PHE A 239 10.05 -8.80 -6.04
N SER A 240 11.13 -9.07 -6.77
CA SER A 240 12.18 -9.95 -6.28
C SER A 240 13.58 -9.36 -6.40
N ILE A 241 14.44 -9.73 -5.45
CA ILE A 241 15.89 -9.52 -5.49
C ILE A 241 16.23 -8.04 -5.49
N MET A 242 16.16 -7.39 -4.31
CA MET A 242 16.43 -5.94 -4.17
C MET A 242 17.10 -5.61 -2.84
N ASN A 243 17.87 -4.52 -2.80
CA ASN A 243 18.51 -3.98 -1.60
C ASN A 243 18.07 -2.53 -1.31
N ALA A 244 16.80 -2.26 -1.56
CA ALA A 244 16.08 -1.09 -1.10
C ALA A 244 14.60 -1.49 -0.93
N PRO A 245 13.71 -0.60 -0.47
CA PRO A 245 12.29 -0.89 -0.40
C PRO A 245 11.76 -1.32 -1.76
N ALA A 246 11.08 -2.47 -1.84
CA ALA A 246 10.49 -2.93 -3.10
C ALA A 246 9.40 -1.96 -3.57
N ILE A 247 8.55 -1.52 -2.64
CA ILE A 247 7.63 -0.39 -2.83
C ILE A 247 7.99 0.73 -1.84
N MET A 248 8.19 1.95 -2.35
CA MET A 248 8.44 3.15 -1.56
C MET A 248 7.32 4.18 -1.79
N ILE A 249 6.68 4.62 -0.71
CA ILE A 249 5.71 5.71 -0.70
C ILE A 249 6.35 6.89 0.05
N THR A 250 6.46 8.04 -0.62
CA THR A 250 7.14 9.22 -0.09
C THR A 250 6.43 10.52 -0.50
N PHE A 251 6.86 11.64 0.05
CA PHE A 251 6.43 12.94 -0.44
C PHE A 251 7.03 13.29 -1.82
N ALA A 252 6.28 14.04 -2.63
CA ALA A 252 6.76 14.55 -3.91
C ALA A 252 7.87 15.59 -3.75
N THR A 253 8.74 15.68 -4.76
CA THR A 253 9.74 16.75 -4.83
C THR A 253 9.15 18.04 -5.39
N THR A 254 8.06 17.90 -6.13
CA THR A 254 7.31 19.00 -6.70
C THR A 254 6.34 19.64 -5.70
N ASN A 255 6.06 20.93 -5.89
CA ASN A 255 5.29 21.75 -4.96
C ASN A 255 3.77 21.60 -5.07
N TYR A 256 3.25 20.77 -5.98
CA TYR A 256 1.82 20.71 -6.26
C TYR A 256 1.06 19.75 -5.31
N GLN A 257 1.42 18.47 -5.31
CA GLN A 257 0.81 17.46 -4.45
C GLN A 257 1.89 16.76 -3.66
N THR A 258 2.14 17.18 -2.42
CA THR A 258 3.24 16.62 -1.62
C THR A 258 2.91 15.25 -1.04
N GLN A 259 1.69 15.03 -0.57
CA GLN A 259 1.31 13.78 0.11
C GLN A 259 0.84 12.68 -0.83
N CYS A 260 1.15 11.42 -0.49
CA CYS A 260 0.42 10.28 -1.04
C CYS A 260 -0.86 10.01 -0.22
N LYS A 261 -1.98 9.76 -0.89
CA LYS A 261 -3.28 9.48 -0.24
C LYS A 261 -4.10 8.41 -0.94
N GLY A 262 -4.73 7.50 -0.20
CA GLY A 262 -5.63 6.51 -0.79
C GLY A 262 -4.87 5.51 -1.66
N VAL A 263 -3.81 4.93 -1.11
CA VAL A 263 -2.98 3.93 -1.82
C VAL A 263 -3.36 2.53 -1.34
N PHE A 264 -3.64 1.63 -2.28
CA PHE A 264 -3.99 0.23 -2.04
C PHE A 264 -2.87 -0.67 -2.56
N LEU A 265 -2.23 -1.44 -1.66
CA LEU A 265 -1.18 -2.40 -1.97
C LEU A 265 -1.69 -3.81 -1.65
N GLU A 266 -2.17 -4.53 -2.67
CA GLU A 266 -2.95 -5.75 -2.47
C GLU A 266 -2.41 -6.97 -3.24
N SER A 267 -2.38 -8.15 -2.63
CA SER A 267 -2.08 -9.41 -3.32
C SER A 267 -0.71 -9.46 -4.04
N ASN A 268 0.24 -8.58 -3.67
CA ASN A 268 1.57 -8.57 -4.27
C ASN A 268 2.44 -9.69 -3.68
N THR A 269 3.53 -10.01 -4.36
CA THR A 269 4.52 -11.00 -3.94
C THR A 269 5.87 -10.34 -3.77
N PHE A 270 6.48 -10.52 -2.60
CA PHE A 270 7.84 -10.06 -2.29
C PHE A 270 8.74 -11.27 -2.06
N GLU A 271 9.90 -11.27 -2.72
CA GLU A 271 10.85 -12.40 -2.66
C GLU A 271 12.29 -11.87 -2.60
N ASP A 272 13.10 -12.37 -1.66
CA ASP A 272 14.52 -12.02 -1.59
C ASP A 272 14.80 -10.49 -1.56
N ILE A 273 14.14 -9.74 -0.68
CA ILE A 273 14.28 -8.28 -0.55
C ILE A 273 15.11 -7.90 0.68
N THR A 274 16.41 -7.68 0.55
CA THR A 274 17.31 -7.47 1.71
C THR A 274 17.07 -6.20 2.56
N SER A 275 16.11 -5.35 2.21
CA SER A 275 15.79 -4.12 2.94
C SER A 275 14.37 -4.15 3.53
N GLN A 276 13.35 -3.78 2.74
CA GLN A 276 11.96 -3.62 3.19
C GLN A 276 11.04 -4.06 2.06
N ALA A 277 9.97 -4.79 2.37
CA ALA A 277 8.95 -5.06 1.35
C ALA A 277 8.25 -3.75 0.96
N ILE A 278 7.82 -2.99 1.97
CA ILE A 278 7.09 -1.73 1.79
C ILE A 278 7.64 -0.70 2.76
N SER A 279 7.89 0.51 2.27
CA SER A 279 8.31 1.65 3.07
C SER A 279 7.39 2.85 2.85
N ILE A 280 6.72 3.30 3.91
CA ILE A 280 5.95 4.54 3.93
C ILE A 280 6.77 5.59 4.70
N LEU A 281 7.21 6.63 4.00
CA LEU A 281 8.08 7.68 4.53
C LEU A 281 7.50 9.06 4.20
N GLY A 282 6.61 9.54 5.06
CA GLY A 282 6.18 10.93 5.01
C GLY A 282 7.18 11.90 5.65
N GLY A 283 6.73 13.11 5.89
CA GLY A 283 7.44 14.13 6.66
C GLY A 283 6.52 14.90 7.60
N ALA A 284 7.12 15.73 8.45
CA ALA A 284 6.37 16.71 9.22
C ALA A 284 5.70 17.70 8.26
N ASN A 285 4.49 18.15 8.61
CA ASN A 285 3.84 19.23 7.88
C ASN A 285 4.73 20.47 7.94
N SER A 286 4.77 21.23 6.85
CA SER A 286 5.59 22.44 6.73
C SER A 286 4.74 23.59 6.23
N THR A 287 5.11 24.83 6.57
CA THR A 287 4.46 26.02 6.03
C THR A 287 5.41 26.69 5.03
N THR A 288 4.92 27.07 3.85
CA THR A 288 5.70 27.84 2.88
C THR A 288 5.95 29.27 3.38
N GLU A 289 6.87 29.99 2.73
CA GLU A 289 7.07 31.42 3.00
C GLU A 289 5.80 32.26 2.77
N SER A 290 4.91 31.81 1.87
CA SER A 290 3.60 32.43 1.60
C SER A 290 2.51 32.06 2.63
N GLY A 291 2.83 31.26 3.65
CA GLY A 291 1.88 30.85 4.69
C GLY A 291 1.03 29.63 4.34
N GLU A 292 1.27 28.97 3.21
CA GLU A 292 0.54 27.77 2.78
C GLU A 292 0.99 26.53 3.58
N VAL A 293 0.04 25.80 4.16
CA VAL A 293 0.34 24.55 4.88
C VAL A 293 0.50 23.41 3.90
N ARG A 294 1.66 22.77 3.93
CA ARG A 294 1.96 21.54 3.20
C ARG A 294 1.79 20.34 4.10
N TYR A 295 0.89 19.47 3.67
CA TYR A 295 0.68 18.16 4.28
C TYR A 295 1.70 17.19 3.70
N ASN A 296 2.61 16.73 4.54
CA ASN A 296 3.67 15.80 4.13
C ASN A 296 3.48 14.40 4.73
N LYS A 297 2.41 14.22 5.52
CA LYS A 297 2.04 12.92 6.05
C LYS A 297 1.34 12.08 4.98
N MET A 298 1.65 10.80 4.94
CA MET A 298 0.99 9.85 4.05
C MET A 298 -0.37 9.44 4.64
N GLU A 299 -1.44 9.36 3.86
CA GLU A 299 -2.80 9.20 4.39
C GLU A 299 -3.59 8.06 3.72
N ASN A 300 -4.43 7.35 4.47
CA ASN A 300 -5.35 6.32 3.94
C ASN A 300 -4.62 5.28 3.07
N ILE A 301 -3.65 4.59 3.67
CA ILE A 301 -2.90 3.54 2.98
C ILE A 301 -3.37 2.18 3.47
N VAL A 302 -3.72 1.30 2.54
CA VAL A 302 -4.12 -0.08 2.83
C VAL A 302 -3.08 -1.03 2.25
N ILE A 303 -2.58 -1.92 3.10
CA ILE A 303 -1.67 -3.00 2.75
C ILE A 303 -2.35 -4.30 3.16
N SER A 304 -2.62 -5.18 2.20
CA SER A 304 -3.32 -6.42 2.52
C SER A 304 -3.02 -7.57 1.58
N GLU A 305 -3.05 -8.78 2.14
CA GLU A 305 -3.00 -10.04 1.39
C GLU A 305 -1.73 -10.21 0.56
N ASN A 306 -0.63 -9.54 0.92
CA ASN A 306 0.63 -9.74 0.22
C ASN A 306 1.33 -11.01 0.70
N ARG A 307 2.02 -11.67 -0.23
CA ARG A 307 2.81 -12.87 -0.01
C ARG A 307 4.27 -12.49 0.13
N HIS A 308 4.93 -13.04 1.14
CA HIS A 308 6.34 -12.80 1.41
C HIS A 308 7.06 -14.15 1.41
N TYR A 309 8.00 -14.33 0.48
CA TYR A 309 8.76 -15.57 0.27
C TYR A 309 10.28 -15.30 0.30
N GLY A 310 11.07 -16.37 0.39
CA GLY A 310 12.52 -16.31 0.22
C GLY A 310 13.30 -16.72 1.45
N LEU A 311 14.62 -16.88 1.28
CA LEU A 311 15.51 -17.45 2.29
C LEU A 311 15.82 -16.49 3.45
N LYS A 312 15.54 -15.20 3.27
CA LYS A 312 15.83 -14.11 4.23
C LYS A 312 14.55 -13.36 4.65
N ALA A 313 13.41 -14.06 4.77
CA ALA A 313 12.02 -13.58 4.84
C ALA A 313 11.65 -12.45 5.83
N ASP A 314 12.60 -11.81 6.51
CA ASP A 314 12.40 -10.65 7.38
C ASP A 314 12.47 -9.34 6.59
N TYR A 315 11.58 -9.15 5.61
CA TYR A 315 11.50 -7.91 4.83
C TYR A 315 10.37 -7.02 5.38
N PRO A 316 10.62 -6.18 6.40
CA PRO A 316 9.54 -5.56 7.15
C PRO A 316 8.73 -4.55 6.31
N ILE A 317 7.52 -4.30 6.78
CA ILE A 317 6.74 -3.11 6.43
C ILE A 317 7.14 -2.00 7.40
N THR A 318 7.65 -0.89 6.89
CA THR A 318 8.02 0.28 7.70
C THR A 318 7.07 1.43 7.46
N VAL A 319 6.59 2.05 8.54
CA VAL A 319 5.61 3.14 8.50
C VAL A 319 6.08 4.33 9.33
N ASN A 320 6.29 5.48 8.71
CA ASN A 320 6.63 6.75 9.37
C ASN A 320 5.82 7.91 8.78
N TYR A 321 5.51 8.89 9.63
CA TYR A 321 4.81 10.13 9.28
C TYR A 321 3.58 9.85 8.42
N SER A 322 2.67 9.04 8.95
CA SER A 322 1.47 8.61 8.25
C SER A 322 0.25 8.69 9.15
N THR A 323 -0.93 8.76 8.55
CA THR A 323 -2.21 8.73 9.25
C THR A 323 -3.15 7.77 8.54
N ASP A 324 -3.93 6.98 9.29
CA ASP A 324 -4.91 6.05 8.73
C ASP A 324 -4.27 4.99 7.83
N VAL A 325 -3.37 4.21 8.42
CA VAL A 325 -2.73 3.07 7.74
C VAL A 325 -3.36 1.78 8.22
N VAL A 326 -3.78 0.91 7.30
CA VAL A 326 -4.31 -0.43 7.60
C VAL A 326 -3.35 -1.47 7.03
N ILE A 327 -2.90 -2.40 7.87
CA ILE A 327 -1.99 -3.49 7.49
C ILE A 327 -2.66 -4.82 7.81
N ARG A 328 -2.78 -5.71 6.82
CA ARG A 328 -3.35 -7.07 6.93
C ARG A 328 -2.39 -8.12 6.37
N ASP A 329 -1.13 -8.00 6.76
CA ASP A 329 -0.06 -8.91 6.35
C ASP A 329 0.59 -9.53 7.59
N ASN A 330 0.98 -10.79 7.49
CA ASN A 330 1.60 -11.56 8.57
C ASN A 330 3.13 -11.56 8.44
N ILE A 331 3.75 -10.38 8.57
CA ILE A 331 5.20 -10.15 8.48
C ILE A 331 5.66 -9.18 9.58
N ALA A 332 6.97 -8.99 9.76
CA ALA A 332 7.51 -7.95 10.63
C ALA A 332 7.02 -6.54 10.23
N ILE A 333 6.62 -5.75 11.23
CA ILE A 333 6.09 -4.39 11.04
C ILE A 333 6.82 -3.42 11.98
N ASN A 334 7.32 -2.33 11.41
CA ASN A 334 7.98 -1.25 12.13
C ASN A 334 7.12 0.01 12.03
N LEU A 335 6.40 0.35 13.09
CA LEU A 335 5.71 1.63 13.21
C LEU A 335 6.64 2.60 13.92
N GLY A 336 7.07 3.62 13.18
CA GLY A 336 8.04 4.59 13.65
C GLY A 336 7.43 5.95 13.93
N LYS A 337 8.25 6.99 13.76
CA LYS A 337 7.92 8.36 14.15
C LYS A 337 6.67 8.85 13.44
N ASP A 338 5.75 9.44 14.21
CA ASP A 338 4.49 10.02 13.74
C ASP A 338 3.61 9.07 12.89
N ALA A 339 3.77 7.75 13.01
CA ALA A 339 2.80 6.79 12.53
C ALA A 339 1.55 6.88 13.43
N ASN A 340 0.44 7.39 12.91
CA ASN A 340 -0.76 7.71 13.67
C ASN A 340 -1.98 6.99 13.11
N ARG A 341 -2.91 6.59 13.98
CA ARG A 341 -4.12 5.85 13.62
C ARG A 341 -3.81 4.66 12.71
N THR A 342 -2.87 3.82 13.15
CA THR A 342 -2.48 2.61 12.43
C THR A 342 -3.24 1.40 12.95
N LEU A 343 -3.86 0.65 12.05
CA LEU A 343 -4.60 -0.56 12.34
C LEU A 343 -3.85 -1.76 11.75
N VAL A 344 -3.44 -2.70 12.60
CA VAL A 344 -2.65 -3.87 12.21
C VAL A 344 -3.41 -5.15 12.50
N TYR A 345 -3.50 -6.04 11.52
CA TYR A 345 -3.96 -7.42 11.65
C TYR A 345 -2.78 -8.34 11.35
N ASN A 346 -2.22 -8.96 12.38
CA ASN A 346 -0.99 -9.74 12.27
C ASN A 346 -0.94 -10.83 13.36
N ASN A 347 -0.81 -12.09 12.96
CA ASN A 347 -0.78 -13.24 13.87
C ASN A 347 0.61 -13.48 14.50
N GLN A 348 1.60 -12.66 14.15
CA GLN A 348 2.95 -12.64 14.69
C GLN A 348 3.22 -11.31 15.39
N THR A 349 2.39 -10.98 16.37
CA THR A 349 2.47 -9.70 17.11
C THR A 349 3.84 -9.42 17.74
N GLN A 350 4.62 -10.45 18.06
CA GLN A 350 6.00 -10.34 18.53
C GLN A 350 6.97 -9.70 17.52
N ASN A 351 6.59 -9.70 16.23
CA ASN A 351 7.36 -9.10 15.14
C ASN A 351 6.95 -7.64 14.86
N ILE A 352 6.14 -7.04 15.73
CA ILE A 352 5.72 -5.64 15.61
C ILE A 352 6.54 -4.77 16.56
N SER A 353 7.36 -3.88 15.97
CA SER A 353 7.99 -2.78 16.70
C SER A 353 7.11 -1.53 16.58
N ASP A 354 6.39 -1.19 17.64
CA ASP A 354 5.46 -0.06 17.66
C ASP A 354 5.99 1.13 18.48
N ASN A 355 6.44 2.16 17.78
CA ASN A 355 6.75 3.51 18.28
C ASN A 355 5.78 4.56 17.70
N GLY A 356 4.62 4.14 17.22
CA GLY A 356 3.58 5.02 16.68
C GLY A 356 2.87 5.83 17.76
N ILE A 357 2.09 6.82 17.34
CA ILE A 357 1.31 7.70 18.23
C ILE A 357 0.02 7.01 18.70
N SER A 358 -0.64 6.30 17.80
CA SER A 358 -1.93 5.65 18.04
C SER A 358 -2.05 4.43 17.14
N THR A 359 -1.94 3.25 17.73
CA THR A 359 -1.95 1.97 17.02
C THR A 359 -2.99 1.05 17.65
N THR A 360 -3.73 0.32 16.83
CA THR A 360 -4.57 -0.81 17.26
C THR A 360 -4.08 -2.08 16.57
N ILE A 361 -3.73 -3.09 17.35
CA ILE A 361 -3.20 -4.37 16.85
C ILE A 361 -4.21 -5.47 17.16
N PHE A 362 -4.55 -6.25 16.15
CA PHE A 362 -5.35 -7.47 16.21
C PHE A 362 -4.45 -8.65 15.83
N GLY A 363 -4.38 -9.66 16.70
CA GLY A 363 -3.53 -10.81 16.46
C GLY A 363 -3.51 -11.79 17.62
N VAL A 364 -3.02 -13.00 17.33
CA VAL A 364 -2.72 -14.00 18.35
C VAL A 364 -1.33 -13.71 18.91
N TYR A 365 -1.24 -13.49 20.22
CA TYR A 365 0.05 -13.46 20.93
C TYR A 365 0.39 -14.90 21.32
N ASP A 366 1.35 -15.51 20.64
CA ASP A 366 1.98 -16.76 21.08
C ASP A 366 3.18 -16.40 21.96
N ASP A 367 3.03 -16.56 23.28
CA ASP A 367 4.07 -16.25 24.25
C ASP A 367 5.19 -17.31 24.31
N GLY A 368 5.12 -18.34 23.44
CA GLY A 368 6.09 -19.42 23.34
C GLY A 368 6.13 -20.35 24.57
N ASN A 369 5.40 -20.02 25.64
CA ASN A 369 5.46 -20.69 26.94
C ASN A 369 4.13 -21.33 27.34
N SER A 370 3.01 -21.05 26.66
CA SER A 370 1.70 -21.61 26.96
C SER A 370 1.18 -22.54 25.87
N ARG A 371 1.65 -23.80 25.85
CA ARG A 371 0.97 -24.90 25.14
C ARG A 371 -0.32 -25.34 25.86
N SER A 372 -1.17 -24.41 26.29
CA SER A 372 -2.51 -24.73 26.77
C SER A 372 -3.53 -24.33 25.73
N TRP A 373 -4.24 -25.31 25.17
CA TRP A 373 -5.27 -25.17 24.15
C TRP A 373 -6.58 -24.54 24.69
N ALA A 374 -6.48 -23.70 25.72
CA ALA A 374 -7.60 -23.04 26.36
C ALA A 374 -7.67 -21.58 25.90
N THR A 375 -8.55 -21.33 24.94
CA THR A 375 -9.13 -19.99 24.64
C THR A 375 -8.12 -18.83 24.53
N GLN A 376 -7.36 -18.79 23.43
CA GLN A 376 -6.74 -17.54 22.98
C GLN A 376 -7.85 -16.62 22.47
N SER A 377 -8.20 -15.64 23.30
CA SER A 377 -9.09 -14.54 22.93
C SER A 377 -8.27 -13.55 22.11
N ASP A 378 -8.87 -12.91 21.08
CA ASP A 378 -8.26 -11.77 20.39
C ASP A 378 -7.76 -10.77 21.45
N VAL A 379 -6.45 -10.62 21.59
CA VAL A 379 -5.89 -9.68 22.56
C VAL A 379 -5.93 -8.32 21.91
N LEU A 380 -6.89 -7.48 22.33
CA LEU A 380 -6.92 -6.08 21.95
C LEU A 380 -5.82 -5.36 22.75
N VAL A 381 -4.59 -5.36 22.21
CA VAL A 381 -3.47 -4.63 22.81
C VAL A 381 -3.61 -3.16 22.41
N ASN A 382 -4.34 -2.38 23.21
CA ASN A 382 -4.36 -0.93 23.07
C ASN A 382 -3.18 -0.35 23.86
N LYS A 383 -2.03 -0.15 23.20
CA LYS A 383 -0.84 0.41 23.85
C LYS A 383 -1.01 1.93 23.93
N VAL A 384 -1.27 2.43 25.14
CA VAL A 384 -1.40 3.87 25.42
C VAL A 384 0.00 4.46 25.62
N ASN A 385 0.27 5.62 25.00
CA ASN A 385 1.52 6.38 25.18
C ASN A 385 1.89 6.56 26.67
N PRO A 386 3.16 6.37 27.06
CA PRO A 386 3.62 6.71 28.40
C PRO A 386 3.53 8.23 28.60
N GLY A 387 2.54 8.69 29.37
CA GLY A 387 2.38 10.10 29.70
C GLY A 387 0.94 10.62 29.88
N ILE A 388 -0.08 9.81 29.59
CA ILE A 388 -1.48 10.14 29.89
C ILE A 388 -1.97 9.22 31.00
N THR A 389 -2.47 9.78 32.10
CA THR A 389 -2.97 8.97 33.22
C THR A 389 -4.30 8.31 32.84
N LEU A 390 -4.53 7.07 33.29
CA LEU A 390 -5.80 6.35 33.11
C LEU A 390 -7.01 7.14 33.65
N GLN A 391 -6.79 8.00 34.65
CA GLN A 391 -7.81 8.88 35.25
C GLN A 391 -8.35 9.94 34.27
N GLU A 392 -7.53 10.47 33.36
CA GLU A 392 -7.95 11.56 32.45
C GLU A 392 -8.86 11.09 31.32
N LYS A 393 -8.99 9.76 31.08
CA LYS A 393 -9.79 9.20 29.97
C LYS A 393 -10.98 8.35 30.37
N ALA A 394 -11.08 7.91 31.62
CA ALA A 394 -12.21 7.09 32.09
C ALA A 394 -13.58 7.79 32.01
N VAL A 395 -13.61 9.12 31.87
CA VAL A 395 -14.86 9.89 31.78
C VAL A 395 -15.59 9.73 30.44
N ASN A 396 -14.95 9.19 29.39
CA ASN A 396 -15.49 9.26 28.01
C ASN A 396 -15.47 7.97 27.17
N GLN A 397 -15.21 6.78 27.73
CA GLN A 397 -15.13 5.54 26.91
C GLN A 397 -16.12 4.45 27.33
N LYS A 398 -16.90 3.96 26.36
CA LYS A 398 -17.69 2.73 26.47
C LYS A 398 -16.84 1.56 25.97
N PHE A 399 -16.61 0.56 26.82
CA PHE A 399 -16.00 -0.71 26.42
C PHE A 399 -17.09 -1.65 25.89
N LEU A 400 -16.90 -2.20 24.69
CA LEU A 400 -17.81 -3.21 24.12
C LEU A 400 -17.05 -4.54 24.06
N PHE A 401 -17.37 -5.47 24.94
CA PHE A 401 -16.86 -6.85 24.88
C PHE A 401 -17.82 -7.69 24.04
N LYS A 402 -17.34 -8.24 22.91
CA LYS A 402 -18.12 -9.16 22.06
C LYS A 402 -17.45 -10.53 22.10
N THR A 403 -18.07 -11.50 22.75
CA THR A 403 -17.55 -12.87 22.78
C THR A 403 -18.30 -13.71 21.75
N GLY A 404 -17.58 -14.19 20.73
CA GLY A 404 -18.11 -15.09 19.72
C GLY A 404 -18.01 -16.54 20.16
N TYR A 405 -18.93 -17.01 21.03
CA TYR A 405 -18.97 -18.43 21.41
C TYR A 405 -20.36 -19.04 21.13
N ARG A 406 -20.40 -20.02 20.22
CA ARG A 406 -21.56 -20.92 19.98
C ARG A 406 -21.20 -22.33 20.45
N GLY A 407 -21.26 -22.56 21.76
CA GLY A 407 -21.04 -23.88 22.37
C GLY A 407 -21.53 -23.92 23.81
N SER A 408 -22.08 -25.05 24.26
CA SER A 408 -22.59 -25.21 25.62
C SER A 408 -21.48 -25.06 26.66
N PRO A 409 -21.59 -24.13 27.63
CA PRO A 409 -20.54 -23.92 28.63
C PRO A 409 -20.53 -25.08 29.63
N LYS A 410 -19.37 -25.72 29.81
CA LYS A 410 -19.12 -26.72 30.87
C LYS A 410 -18.33 -26.17 32.07
N TYR A 411 -17.88 -24.92 32.04
CA TYR A 411 -17.10 -24.33 33.12
C TYR A 411 -17.52 -22.87 33.36
N GLY A 412 -17.68 -22.51 34.63
CA GLY A 412 -17.93 -21.13 35.06
C GLY A 412 -16.65 -20.29 34.98
N PHE A 413 -16.81 -18.99 34.70
CA PHE A 413 -15.72 -18.02 34.77
C PHE A 413 -15.39 -17.70 36.24
N ASP A 414 -14.10 -17.77 36.62
CA ASP A 414 -13.58 -17.28 37.90
C ASP A 414 -12.66 -16.08 37.62
N LEU A 415 -13.14 -14.86 37.88
CA LEU A 415 -12.34 -13.62 37.79
C LEU A 415 -11.51 -13.46 39.07
N LYS A 416 -10.48 -14.29 39.25
CA LYS A 416 -9.64 -14.26 40.47
C LYS A 416 -8.26 -13.65 40.34
N HIS A 417 -7.79 -13.28 39.15
CA HIS A 417 -6.40 -12.83 38.99
C HIS A 417 -6.30 -11.60 38.08
N ILE A 418 -6.47 -10.42 38.66
CA ILE A 418 -5.85 -9.19 38.16
C ILE A 418 -4.98 -8.67 39.31
N HIS A 419 -3.67 -8.94 39.24
CA HIS A 419 -2.69 -8.38 40.18
C HIS A 419 -2.26 -6.99 39.69
N SER A 420 -2.49 -5.95 40.49
CA SER A 420 -1.73 -4.69 40.37
C SER A 420 -0.57 -4.75 41.35
N THR A 421 0.67 -4.79 40.85
CA THR A 421 1.87 -4.59 41.67
C THR A 421 2.12 -3.09 41.79
N GLY A 422 1.63 -2.48 42.87
CA GLY A 422 1.87 -1.08 43.21
C GLY A 422 0.97 -0.66 44.37
N GLU A 423 1.56 -0.10 45.41
CA GLU A 423 0.86 0.39 46.60
C GLU A 423 -0.11 1.52 46.23
N GLU A 424 -1.31 1.47 46.85
CA GLU A 424 -2.47 2.37 46.69
C GLU A 424 -3.36 2.17 45.45
N SER A 425 -4.25 1.18 45.52
CA SER A 425 -5.46 1.10 44.68
C SER A 425 -6.71 1.38 45.51
N THR A 426 -7.30 2.58 45.34
CA THR A 426 -8.70 2.84 45.71
C THR A 426 -9.62 2.20 44.66
N ILE A 427 -10.57 1.38 45.11
CA ILE A 427 -11.52 0.68 44.26
C ILE A 427 -12.52 1.69 43.68
N LEU A 428 -12.44 1.96 42.38
CA LEU A 428 -13.44 2.75 41.65
C LEU A 428 -14.72 1.94 41.45
N ALA A 429 -15.86 2.59 41.73
CA ALA A 429 -17.20 2.02 41.61
C ALA A 429 -17.54 1.65 40.16
N TRP A 430 -18.04 0.43 39.97
CA TRP A 430 -18.44 -0.15 38.70
C TRP A 430 -19.86 0.31 38.36
N LYS A 431 -20.02 1.46 37.68
CA LYS A 431 -21.35 2.03 37.43
C LYS A 431 -21.93 1.75 36.05
N ASP A 432 -21.14 1.38 35.04
CA ASP A 432 -21.64 1.33 33.65
C ASP A 432 -21.18 0.08 32.86
N ILE A 433 -21.66 -1.10 33.23
CA ILE A 433 -21.62 -2.27 32.35
C ILE A 433 -22.99 -2.42 31.68
N VAL A 434 -23.04 -2.21 30.37
CA VAL A 434 -24.20 -2.54 29.52
C VAL A 434 -23.95 -3.92 28.89
N LEU A 435 -24.66 -4.93 29.37
CA LEU A 435 -24.69 -6.26 28.74
C LEU A 435 -25.76 -6.26 27.63
N SER A 436 -25.40 -6.66 26.41
CA SER A 436 -26.38 -6.82 25.32
C SER A 436 -27.24 -8.07 25.51
N THR A 437 -28.52 -7.97 25.12
CA THR A 437 -29.66 -8.81 25.52
C THR A 437 -29.77 -10.21 24.90
N ASP A 438 -28.77 -10.72 24.19
CA ASP A 438 -28.86 -12.03 23.54
C ASP A 438 -28.21 -13.14 24.37
N PHE A 439 -28.86 -13.56 25.46
CA PHE A 439 -28.48 -14.74 26.23
C PHE A 439 -29.70 -15.62 26.54
N LEU A 440 -29.70 -16.85 26.01
CA LEU A 440 -30.67 -17.89 26.35
C LEU A 440 -29.94 -19.00 27.12
N PHE A 441 -30.12 -19.08 28.45
CA PHE A 441 -29.57 -20.18 29.25
C PHE A 441 -30.62 -21.28 29.49
N LYS A 442 -30.29 -22.52 29.09
CA LYS A 442 -30.99 -23.74 29.55
C LYS A 442 -30.23 -24.30 30.77
N LEU A 443 -30.83 -24.22 31.96
CA LEU A 443 -30.26 -24.81 33.18
C LEU A 443 -30.55 -26.32 33.25
N ASN A 444 -29.52 -27.12 33.51
CA ASN A 444 -29.61 -28.56 33.80
C ASN A 444 -29.65 -28.76 35.33
N PRO A 445 -30.69 -29.39 35.91
CA PRO A 445 -30.90 -29.38 37.35
C PRO A 445 -30.24 -30.60 38.01
N ARG A 446 -28.91 -30.62 38.20
CA ARG A 446 -28.26 -31.69 38.97
C ARG A 446 -26.82 -31.34 39.41
N THR A 447 -26.70 -30.41 40.35
CA THR A 447 -25.57 -30.37 41.30
C THR A 447 -25.92 -29.42 42.45
N ALA A 448 -25.81 -29.90 43.69
CA ALA A 448 -25.96 -29.08 44.89
C ALA A 448 -24.65 -28.32 45.14
N LEU A 449 -24.72 -26.99 45.29
CA LEU A 449 -23.61 -26.17 45.78
C LEU A 449 -23.67 -26.11 47.32
N PRO A 450 -22.53 -26.19 48.03
CA PRO A 450 -22.49 -26.04 49.49
C PRO A 450 -22.77 -24.59 49.92
N ALA A 451 -23.31 -24.44 51.13
CA ALA A 451 -23.73 -23.16 51.71
C ALA A 451 -22.56 -22.16 51.82
N ALA A 452 -22.76 -20.95 51.28
CA ALA A 452 -21.82 -19.85 51.42
C ALA A 452 -21.91 -19.22 52.82
N LYS A 453 -20.75 -18.99 53.45
CA LYS A 453 -20.62 -18.08 54.60
C LYS A 453 -20.69 -16.63 54.10
N GLU A 454 -21.35 -15.77 54.86
CA GLU A 454 -21.42 -14.33 54.60
C GLU A 454 -20.02 -13.70 54.61
N ASP A 455 -19.61 -13.15 53.47
CA ASP A 455 -18.48 -12.23 53.38
C ASP A 455 -19.01 -10.85 52.94
N LYS A 456 -18.61 -9.79 53.64
CA LYS A 456 -19.12 -8.41 53.46
C LYS A 456 -18.47 -7.69 52.27
N GLN A 457 -18.35 -8.36 51.14
CA GLN A 457 -17.91 -7.76 49.88
C GLN A 457 -18.95 -8.07 48.80
N GLY A 458 -19.40 -7.01 48.11
CA GLY A 458 -20.48 -7.04 47.12
C GLY A 458 -20.33 -8.20 46.16
N SER A 459 -21.14 -9.23 46.37
CA SER A 459 -21.19 -10.44 45.56
C SER A 459 -22.52 -10.49 44.84
N LEU A 460 -22.49 -10.76 43.54
CA LEU A 460 -23.69 -11.10 42.79
C LEU A 460 -24.13 -12.50 43.23
N CYS A 461 -25.09 -12.58 44.15
CA CYS A 461 -25.63 -13.85 44.63
C CYS A 461 -26.84 -14.27 43.79
N PHE A 462 -26.76 -15.46 43.18
CA PHE A 462 -27.92 -16.12 42.59
C PHE A 462 -28.61 -16.97 43.66
N ILE A 463 -29.76 -16.52 44.14
CA ILE A 463 -30.57 -17.27 45.10
C ILE A 463 -31.45 -18.26 44.31
N LYS A 464 -31.50 -19.50 44.75
CA LYS A 464 -32.43 -20.51 44.22
C LYS A 464 -33.86 -20.10 44.58
N ALA A 465 -34.76 -19.99 43.59
CA ALA A 465 -36.16 -19.65 43.81
C ALA A 465 -36.79 -20.51 44.92
N ASP A 466 -37.39 -19.85 45.90
CA ASP A 466 -38.07 -20.53 47.02
C ASP A 466 -39.52 -20.79 46.64
N THR A 467 -39.79 -22.01 46.17
CA THR A 467 -41.13 -22.42 45.73
C THR A 467 -42.16 -22.41 46.87
N ALA A 468 -41.74 -22.43 48.14
CA ALA A 468 -42.66 -22.32 49.27
C ALA A 468 -43.26 -20.91 49.44
N LYS A 469 -42.67 -19.89 48.79
CA LYS A 469 -43.13 -18.50 48.80
C LYS A 469 -43.82 -18.05 47.50
N GLY A 470 -44.06 -18.99 46.57
CA GLY A 470 -44.72 -18.71 45.28
C GLY A 470 -43.83 -18.06 44.22
N GLU A 471 -42.50 -18.16 44.35
CA GLU A 471 -41.54 -17.61 43.38
C GLU A 471 -41.36 -18.54 42.17
N THR A 472 -41.33 -17.98 40.96
CA THR A 472 -41.13 -18.72 39.70
C THR A 472 -39.66 -18.67 39.25
N LYS A 473 -39.25 -19.60 38.38
CA LYS A 473 -37.85 -19.74 37.88
C LYS A 473 -37.26 -18.53 37.13
N ASP A 474 -38.07 -17.50 36.87
CA ASP A 474 -37.73 -16.35 36.02
C ASP A 474 -37.46 -15.06 36.83
N SER A 475 -37.13 -15.17 38.12
CA SER A 475 -36.84 -14.00 38.97
C SER A 475 -35.33 -13.75 39.11
N LEU A 476 -34.87 -12.57 38.68
CA LEU A 476 -33.51 -12.08 38.89
C LEU A 476 -33.48 -11.14 40.10
N TYR A 477 -32.63 -11.42 41.07
CA TYR A 477 -32.42 -10.58 42.25
C TYR A 477 -31.08 -9.85 42.12
N ILE A 478 -31.11 -8.53 42.22
CA ILE A 478 -29.91 -7.69 42.29
C ILE A 478 -29.94 -6.99 43.65
N CYS A 479 -28.95 -7.29 44.49
CA CYS A 479 -28.81 -6.60 45.77
C CYS A 479 -28.00 -5.31 45.52
N MET A 480 -28.63 -4.15 45.73
CA MET A 480 -27.89 -2.88 45.71
C MET A 480 -27.42 -2.51 47.10
N GLN A 481 -26.23 -1.92 47.16
CA GLN A 481 -25.56 -1.46 48.36
C GLN A 481 -26.27 -0.21 48.88
N ASP A 482 -27.44 -0.41 49.49
CA ASP A 482 -28.09 0.45 50.48
C ASP A 482 -29.45 -0.17 50.85
N GLY A 483 -29.41 -1.30 51.57
CA GLY A 483 -30.48 -1.80 52.44
C GLY A 483 -31.87 -2.16 51.86
N GLY A 484 -32.13 -1.96 50.57
CA GLY A 484 -33.42 -2.26 49.95
C GLY A 484 -33.36 -3.48 49.02
N VAL A 485 -34.10 -4.55 49.36
CA VAL A 485 -34.37 -5.65 48.41
C VAL A 485 -35.61 -5.27 47.58
N GLY A 486 -35.42 -4.96 46.31
CA GLY A 486 -36.51 -4.74 45.35
C GLY A 486 -36.75 -5.99 44.49
N VAL A 487 -38.00 -6.46 44.44
CA VAL A 487 -38.42 -7.55 43.54
C VAL A 487 -38.96 -6.95 42.25
N TYR A 488 -38.29 -7.18 41.12
CA TYR A 488 -38.78 -6.77 39.80
C TYR A 488 -39.42 -7.96 39.09
N LYS A 489 -40.73 -7.89 38.85
CA LYS A 489 -41.44 -8.86 38.00
C LYS A 489 -41.25 -8.49 36.54
N TRP A 490 -40.80 -9.45 35.74
CA TRP A 490 -40.70 -9.33 34.30
C TRP A 490 -42.11 -9.33 33.69
N ASN A 491 -42.76 -8.17 33.62
CA ASN A 491 -43.95 -7.93 32.78
C ASN A 491 -44.23 -6.42 32.66
N LYS A 492 -43.47 -5.76 31.78
CA LYS A 492 -43.83 -4.61 30.92
C LYS A 492 -42.55 -3.92 30.45
N LEU A 493 -42.08 -4.34 29.28
CA LEU A 493 -41.22 -3.58 28.37
C LEU A 493 -41.45 -4.21 26.99
N MET A 494 -42.61 -3.87 26.39
CA MET A 494 -42.75 -3.69 24.95
C MET A 494 -42.80 -2.19 24.70
#